data_AF-A0A117LZD6-F1
#
_entry.id   AF-A0A117LZD6-F1
#
_cell.length_a   1.000
_cell.length_b   1.000
_cell.length_c   1.000
_cell.angle_alpha   90.00
_cell.angle_beta   90.00
_cell.angle_gamma   90.00
#
_symmetry.space_group_name_H-M   'P 1'
#
loop_
_entity.id
_entity.type
_entity.pdbx_description
1 polymer ?
#
loop_
_entity_poly.entity_id
_entity_poly.type
_entity_poly.pdbx_seq_one_letter_code
_entity_poly.pdbx_strand_id
1 'polypeptide(L)'
;MESIGNIINDLKKKVSDDNKRKDEKDQEELFDTSEYVNSKYISGKKKGYVTKEYQSYGAWLANALNDKERMSMYIKWAKEKPRSLLESAYRFIADYPDARDMSRLFMWKVKELEEQTENKKGKVKETDSS
;
A
#
# COMPACT_ATOMS: atom_id res chain seq x y z
N MET A 1 16.32 -33.04 -60.36
CA MET A 1 15.80 -31.69 -60.06
C MET A 1 15.31 -31.74 -58.63
N GLU A 2 16.01 -31.13 -57.68
CA GLU A 2 15.55 -31.12 -56.28
C GLU A 2 14.21 -30.40 -56.21
N SER A 3 13.22 -31.03 -55.56
CA SER A 3 11.88 -30.45 -55.44
C SER A 3 11.94 -29.19 -54.60
N ILE A 4 11.26 -28.13 -55.04
CA ILE A 4 11.14 -26.85 -54.32
C ILE A 4 10.64 -27.08 -52.88
N GLY A 5 9.83 -28.12 -52.66
CA GLY A 5 9.37 -28.51 -51.32
C GLY A 5 10.47 -28.99 -50.37
N ASN A 6 11.54 -29.60 -50.89
CA ASN A 6 12.68 -30.06 -50.09
C ASN A 6 13.54 -28.87 -49.65
N ILE A 7 13.74 -27.90 -50.55
CA ILE A 7 14.47 -26.65 -50.28
C ILE A 7 13.75 -25.83 -49.21
N ILE A 8 12.41 -25.76 -49.27
CA ILE A 8 11.60 -25.06 -48.25
C ILE A 8 11.71 -25.75 -46.88
N ASN A 9 11.71 -27.08 -46.85
CA ASN A 9 11.86 -27.82 -45.58
C ASN A 9 13.26 -27.65 -44.97
N ASP A 10 14.31 -27.64 -45.79
CA ASP A 10 15.68 -27.39 -45.33
C ASP A 10 15.90 -25.93 -44.89
N LEU A 11 15.26 -24.97 -45.56
CA LEU A 11 15.23 -23.58 -45.12
C LEU A 11 14.50 -23.45 -43.77
N LYS A 12 13.35 -24.12 -43.60
CA LYS A 12 12.59 -24.11 -42.35
C LYS A 12 13.37 -24.77 -41.20
N LYS A 13 14.11 -25.84 -41.49
CA LYS A 13 15.01 -26.50 -40.54
C LYS A 13 16.19 -25.60 -40.14
N LYS A 14 16.84 -24.92 -41.09
CA LYS A 14 17.92 -23.95 -40.79
C LYS A 14 17.44 -22.78 -39.94
N VAL A 15 16.28 -22.20 -40.25
CA VAL A 15 15.66 -21.12 -39.43
C VAL A 15 15.35 -21.61 -38.00
N SER A 16 15.06 -22.89 -37.83
CA SER A 16 14.79 -23.50 -36.51
C SER A 16 16.07 -23.71 -35.70
N ASP A 17 17.19 -24.04 -36.37
CA ASP A 17 18.52 -24.18 -35.74
C ASP A 17 19.20 -22.82 -35.49
N ASP A 18 18.97 -21.80 -36.34
CA ASP A 18 19.49 -20.44 -36.16
C ASP A 18 18.80 -19.67 -35.03
N ASN A 19 17.57 -20.05 -34.66
CA ASN A 19 16.87 -19.57 -33.47
C ASN A 19 17.32 -20.30 -32.18
N LYS A 20 18.28 -21.22 -32.29
CA LYS A 20 18.98 -21.83 -31.16
C LYS A 20 20.34 -21.17 -30.96
N ARG A 21 20.36 -19.82 -30.94
CA ARG A 21 21.50 -19.09 -30.37
C ARG A 21 21.53 -19.39 -28.88
N LYS A 22 22.64 -19.95 -28.44
CA LYS A 22 22.91 -20.41 -27.07
C LYS A 22 23.11 -19.26 -26.05
N ASP A 23 22.59 -18.06 -26.33
CA ASP A 23 22.89 -16.84 -25.56
C ASP A 23 21.62 -16.07 -25.14
N GLU A 24 20.43 -16.70 -25.14
CA GLU A 24 19.20 -16.12 -24.58
C GLU A 24 18.99 -16.49 -23.09
N LYS A 25 19.96 -17.13 -22.44
CA LYS A 25 19.87 -17.52 -21.02
C LYS A 25 20.14 -16.39 -20.03
N ASP A 26 20.73 -15.27 -20.46
CA ASP A 26 21.22 -14.29 -19.48
C ASP A 26 20.19 -13.20 -19.13
N GLN A 27 19.14 -12.99 -19.93
CA GLN A 27 18.14 -11.94 -19.65
C GLN A 27 16.88 -12.44 -18.93
N GLU A 28 16.46 -13.68 -19.16
CA GLU A 28 15.33 -14.28 -18.43
C GLU A 28 15.70 -14.60 -16.98
N GLU A 29 16.97 -14.90 -16.69
CA GLU A 29 17.48 -15.10 -15.32
C GLU A 29 17.65 -13.78 -14.54
N LEU A 30 17.77 -12.63 -15.23
CA LEU A 30 18.00 -11.33 -14.58
C LEU A 30 16.75 -10.77 -13.88
N PHE A 31 15.56 -11.19 -14.31
CA PHE A 31 14.28 -10.77 -13.77
C PHE A 31 13.43 -12.00 -13.42
N ASP A 32 14.01 -12.97 -12.71
CA ASP A 32 13.20 -14.04 -12.12
C ASP A 32 12.28 -13.45 -11.04
N THR A 33 11.06 -13.12 -11.44
CA THR A 33 10.00 -12.66 -10.54
C THR A 33 9.24 -13.84 -9.94
N SER A 34 9.55 -15.09 -10.32
CA SER A 34 8.86 -16.30 -9.86
C SER A 34 8.95 -16.51 -8.34
N GLU A 35 10.05 -16.07 -7.73
CA GLU A 35 10.23 -16.07 -6.28
C GLU A 35 9.35 -15.03 -5.57
N TYR A 36 9.08 -13.91 -6.24
CA TYR A 36 8.32 -12.77 -5.69
C TYR A 36 6.82 -12.84 -6.02
N VAL A 37 6.41 -13.58 -7.05
CA VAL A 37 5.01 -13.84 -7.39
C VAL A 37 4.43 -14.91 -6.47
N ASN A 38 4.10 -14.49 -5.26
CA ASN A 38 3.42 -15.40 -4.35
C ASN A 38 1.96 -15.59 -4.81
N SER A 39 1.68 -16.78 -5.37
CA SER A 39 0.37 -17.26 -5.83
C SER A 39 -0.75 -17.06 -4.82
N LYS A 40 -0.44 -16.97 -3.51
CA LYS A 40 -1.40 -16.64 -2.44
C LYS A 40 -1.97 -15.22 -2.54
N TYR A 41 -1.24 -14.27 -3.13
CA TYR A 41 -1.72 -12.89 -3.36
C TYR A 41 -2.30 -12.72 -4.77
N ILE A 42 -1.96 -13.60 -5.71
CA ILE A 42 -2.45 -13.60 -7.10
C ILE A 42 -3.78 -14.34 -7.21
N SER A 43 -3.92 -15.46 -6.50
CA SER A 43 -5.19 -16.15 -6.36
C SER A 43 -6.10 -15.29 -5.47
N GLY A 44 -7.18 -14.74 -6.03
CA GLY A 44 -8.15 -13.87 -5.35
C GLY A 44 -8.91 -14.49 -4.17
N LYS A 45 -8.39 -15.54 -3.53
CA LYS A 45 -8.86 -16.05 -2.24
C LYS A 45 -8.45 -15.05 -1.15
N LYS A 46 -9.26 -14.00 -0.99
CA LYS A 46 -9.13 -12.98 0.07
C LYS A 46 -8.95 -13.64 1.43
N LYS A 47 -7.72 -13.70 1.92
CA LYS A 47 -7.45 -14.00 3.33
C LYS A 47 -7.53 -12.70 4.12
N GLY A 48 -8.71 -12.42 4.67
CA GLY A 48 -8.92 -11.39 5.70
C GLY A 48 -9.94 -10.30 5.35
N TYR A 49 -10.39 -9.60 6.40
CA TYR A 49 -11.33 -8.47 6.33
C TYR A 49 -10.66 -7.13 6.00
N VAL A 50 -9.33 -7.11 5.87
CA VAL A 50 -8.55 -5.91 5.53
C VAL A 50 -8.45 -5.81 4.01
N THR A 51 -9.35 -5.03 3.44
CA THR A 51 -9.46 -4.79 1.99
C THR A 51 -9.08 -3.36 1.59
N LYS A 52 -9.09 -2.43 2.55
CA LYS A 52 -8.83 -1.00 2.35
C LYS A 52 -7.71 -0.53 3.24
N GLU A 53 -6.95 0.46 2.77
CA GLU A 53 -5.81 1.04 3.50
C GLU A 53 -6.24 1.59 4.88
N TYR A 54 -7.38 2.28 4.97
CA TYR A 54 -7.89 2.79 6.24
C TYR A 54 -8.20 1.68 7.27
N GLN A 55 -8.52 0.45 6.83
CA GLN A 55 -8.74 -0.68 7.74
C GLN A 55 -7.42 -1.16 8.33
N SER A 56 -6.38 -1.31 7.51
CA SER A 56 -5.03 -1.63 7.99
C SER A 56 -4.48 -0.52 8.88
N TYR A 57 -4.71 0.74 8.53
CA TYR A 57 -4.21 1.87 9.30
C TYR A 57 -4.91 2.00 10.67
N GLY A 58 -6.23 1.89 10.72
CA GLY A 58 -6.95 1.89 11.99
C GLY A 58 -6.55 0.73 12.89
N ALA A 59 -6.34 -0.46 12.33
CA ALA A 59 -5.82 -1.60 13.07
C ALA A 59 -4.39 -1.36 13.58
N TRP A 60 -3.52 -0.74 12.76
CA TRP A 60 -2.18 -0.36 13.16
C TRP A 60 -2.19 0.68 14.30
N LEU A 61 -3.03 1.72 14.22
CA LEU A 61 -3.19 2.73 15.28
C LEU A 61 -3.63 2.08 16.59
N ALA A 62 -4.61 1.18 16.55
CA ALA A 62 -5.09 0.45 17.73
C ALA A 62 -3.97 -0.36 18.40
N ASN A 63 -3.10 -0.99 17.60
CA ASN A 63 -1.94 -1.71 18.11
C ASN A 63 -0.88 -0.76 18.67
N ALA A 64 -0.58 0.34 17.97
CA ALA A 64 0.45 1.29 18.36
C ALA A 64 0.09 2.05 19.65
N LEU A 65 -1.19 2.31 19.88
CA LEU A 65 -1.70 2.96 21.09
C LEU A 65 -2.04 1.97 22.22
N ASN A 66 -1.71 0.69 22.03
CA ASN A 66 -1.99 -0.42 22.93
C ASN A 66 -3.47 -0.55 23.34
N ASP A 67 -4.38 -0.35 22.38
CA ASP A 67 -5.83 -0.29 22.58
C ASP A 67 -6.57 -1.07 21.48
N LYS A 68 -6.34 -2.37 21.50
CA LYS A 68 -6.91 -3.32 20.54
C LYS A 68 -8.42 -3.47 20.71
N GLU A 69 -8.93 -3.26 21.92
CA GLU A 69 -10.37 -3.37 22.23
C GLU A 69 -11.20 -2.35 21.44
N ARG A 70 -10.68 -1.14 21.22
CA ARG A 70 -11.33 -0.08 20.44
C ARG A 70 -10.89 -0.03 18.98
N MET A 71 -10.37 -1.14 18.42
CA MET A 71 -9.89 -1.21 17.03
C MET A 71 -10.94 -0.73 16.01
N SER A 72 -12.21 -1.10 16.19
CA SER A 72 -13.31 -0.69 15.28
C SER A 72 -13.48 0.83 15.20
N MET A 73 -13.29 1.53 16.33
CA MET A 73 -13.35 2.98 16.41
C MET A 73 -12.16 3.63 15.69
N TYR A 74 -10.94 3.11 15.84
CA TYR A 74 -9.78 3.61 15.09
C TYR A 74 -9.92 3.41 13.59
N ILE A 75 -10.48 2.28 13.15
CA ILE A 75 -10.81 2.03 11.73
C ILE A 75 -11.85 3.03 11.22
N LYS A 76 -12.88 3.32 12.03
CA LYS A 76 -13.89 4.33 11.68
C LYS A 76 -13.26 5.72 11.54
N TRP A 77 -12.40 6.12 12.48
CA TRP A 77 -11.69 7.40 12.41
C TRP A 77 -10.76 7.48 11.21
N ALA A 78 -10.02 6.43 10.90
CA ALA A 78 -9.17 6.35 9.71
C ALA A 78 -9.98 6.49 8.40
N LYS A 79 -11.25 6.08 8.41
CA LYS A 79 -12.16 6.24 7.26
C LYS A 79 -12.74 7.65 7.15
N GLU A 80 -13.05 8.29 8.28
CA GLU A 80 -13.81 9.55 8.33
C GLU A 80 -12.93 10.80 8.40
N LYS A 81 -11.79 10.74 9.10
CA LYS A 81 -10.90 11.88 9.35
C LYS A 81 -9.74 11.89 8.35
N PRO A 82 -9.19 13.07 8.00
CA PRO A 82 -8.03 13.15 7.12
C PRO A 82 -6.82 12.48 7.77
N ARG A 83 -6.10 11.66 6.98
CA ARG A 83 -4.94 10.90 7.46
C ARG A 83 -3.87 11.78 8.11
N SER A 84 -3.61 12.95 7.54
CA SER A 84 -2.63 13.91 8.07
C SER A 84 -2.92 14.34 9.51
N LEU A 85 -4.21 14.42 9.89
CA LEU A 85 -4.61 14.80 11.24
C LEU A 85 -4.32 13.67 12.25
N LEU A 86 -4.68 12.44 11.91
CA LEU A 86 -4.41 11.26 12.75
C LEU A 86 -2.91 11.01 12.88
N GLU A 87 -2.15 11.20 11.82
CA GLU A 87 -0.69 11.01 11.80
C GLU A 87 0.03 12.10 12.60
N SER A 88 -0.46 13.34 12.56
CA SER A 88 0.03 14.43 13.42
C SER A 88 -0.24 14.15 14.90
N ALA A 89 -1.44 13.65 15.23
CA ALA A 89 -1.77 13.25 16.60
C ALA A 89 -0.92 12.06 17.08
N TYR A 90 -0.68 11.07 16.22
CA TYR A 90 0.17 9.94 16.53
C TYR A 90 1.63 10.36 16.77
N ARG A 91 2.16 11.24 15.91
CA ARG A 91 3.52 11.78 16.07
C ARG A 91 3.70 12.50 17.41
N PHE A 92 2.69 13.24 17.85
CA PHE A 92 2.72 13.89 19.17
C PHE A 92 2.85 12.88 20.31
N ILE A 93 2.23 11.69 20.21
CA ILE A 93 2.30 10.66 21.25
C ILE A 93 3.63 9.94 21.24
N ALA A 94 4.29 9.83 20.09
CA ALA A 94 5.60 9.21 19.99
C ALA A 94 6.63 9.91 20.90
N ASP A 95 6.41 11.19 21.21
CA ASP A 95 7.23 11.96 22.16
C ASP A 95 6.95 11.62 23.65
N TYR A 96 5.88 10.84 23.94
CA TYR A 96 5.45 10.45 25.29
C TYR A 96 5.29 8.91 25.44
N PRO A 97 6.39 8.13 25.34
CA PRO A 97 6.33 6.67 25.41
C PRO A 97 5.91 6.12 26.79
N ASP A 98 6.09 6.90 27.87
CA ASP A 98 5.74 6.50 29.24
C ASP A 98 4.34 6.98 29.66
N ALA A 99 3.55 7.51 28.73
CA ALA A 99 2.21 8.00 29.03
C ALA A 99 1.29 6.86 29.52
N ARG A 100 0.65 7.07 30.67
CA ARG A 100 -0.24 6.09 31.32
C ARG A 100 -1.38 5.62 30.40
N ASP A 101 -1.94 6.52 29.60
CA ASP A 101 -3.06 6.25 28.68
C ASP A 101 -2.82 6.91 27.30
N MET A 102 -1.91 6.35 26.49
CA MET A 102 -1.58 6.86 25.14
C MET A 102 -2.83 7.04 24.26
N SER A 103 -3.79 6.13 24.37
CA SER A 103 -5.05 6.19 23.62
C SER A 103 -5.91 7.41 23.96
N ARG A 104 -5.98 7.79 25.24
CA ARG A 104 -6.74 8.98 25.65
C ARG A 104 -6.04 10.25 25.21
N LEU A 105 -4.70 10.28 25.33
CA LEU A 105 -3.88 11.39 24.85
C LEU A 105 -4.04 11.57 23.34
N PHE A 106 -4.10 10.47 22.58
CA PHE A 106 -4.41 10.48 21.15
C PHE A 106 -5.75 11.12 20.85
N MET A 107 -6.81 10.64 21.49
CA MET A 107 -8.16 11.16 21.25
C MET A 107 -8.26 12.64 21.59
N TRP A 108 -7.65 13.05 22.70
CA TRP A 108 -7.56 14.45 23.09
C TRP A 108 -6.83 15.28 22.02
N LYS A 109 -5.68 14.80 21.55
CA LYS A 109 -4.89 15.50 20.53
C LYS A 109 -5.60 15.59 19.18
N VAL A 110 -6.29 14.53 18.77
CA VAL A 110 -7.14 14.53 17.57
C VAL A 110 -8.20 15.63 17.68
N LYS A 111 -8.90 15.72 18.82
CA LYS A 111 -9.92 16.74 19.04
C LYS A 111 -9.33 18.16 19.00
N GLU A 112 -8.20 18.38 19.67
CA GLU A 112 -7.51 19.68 19.66
C GLU A 112 -7.13 20.10 18.22
N LEU A 113 -6.58 19.19 17.42
CA LEU A 113 -6.22 19.48 16.03
C LEU A 113 -7.45 19.77 15.16
N GLU A 114 -8.58 19.11 15.39
CA GLU A 114 -9.83 19.40 14.67
C GLU A 114 -10.31 20.82 14.95
N GLU A 115 -10.38 21.21 16.22
CA GLU A 115 -10.76 22.57 16.63
C GLU A 115 -9.84 23.63 16.01
N GLN A 116 -8.53 23.37 15.94
CA GLN A 116 -7.58 24.26 15.28
C GLN A 116 -7.83 24.40 13.77
N THR A 117 -8.20 23.30 13.10
CA THR A 117 -8.51 23.36 11.65
C THR A 117 -9.80 24.11 11.38
N GLU A 118 -10.80 24.02 12.26
CA GLU A 118 -12.07 24.76 12.15
C GLU A 118 -11.86 26.26 12.38
N ASN A 119 -11.12 26.63 13.43
CA ASN A 119 -10.79 28.02 13.73
C ASN A 119 -10.00 28.69 12.59
N LYS A 120 -9.07 27.97 11.94
CA LYS A 120 -8.35 28.47 10.77
C LYS A 120 -9.28 28.73 9.59
N LYS A 121 -10.25 27.86 9.33
CA LYS A 121 -11.25 28.04 8.26
C LYS A 121 -12.15 29.25 8.50
N GLY A 122 -12.45 29.59 9.75
CA GLY A 122 -13.22 30.78 10.11
C GLY A 122 -12.49 32.07 9.73
N LYS A 123 -11.21 32.19 10.11
CA LYS A 123 -10.42 33.41 9.88
C LYS A 123 -10.17 33.72 8.40
N VAL A 124 -10.00 32.71 7.55
CA VAL A 124 -9.78 32.91 6.10
C VAL A 124 -11.02 33.52 5.43
N LYS A 125 -12.23 33.19 5.89
CA LYS A 125 -13.47 33.75 5.32
C LYS A 125 -13.68 35.22 5.67
N GLU A 126 -13.18 35.66 6.82
CA GLU A 126 -13.26 37.05 7.26
C GLU A 126 -12.26 37.94 6.49
N THR A 127 -11.10 37.40 6.10
CA THR A 127 -10.09 38.14 5.33
C THR A 127 -10.42 38.28 3.85
N ASP A 128 -11.16 37.32 3.28
CA ASP A 128 -11.55 37.34 1.86
C ASP A 128 -12.80 38.19 1.58
N SER A 129 -13.44 38.72 2.63
CA SER A 129 -14.67 39.54 2.56
C SER A 129 -14.46 41.02 2.94
N SER A 130 -13.20 41.44 3.18
CA SER A 130 -12.80 42.84 3.40
C SER A 130 -11.99 43.39 2.25
#